data_AF-A0A6G3TQW4-F1
#
_entry.id   AF-A0A6G3TQW4-F1
#
_cell.length_a   1.000
_cell.length_b   1.000
_cell.length_c   1.000
_cell.angle_alpha   90.00
_cell.angle_beta   90.00
_cell.angle_gamma   90.00
#
_symmetry.space_group_name_H-M   'P 1'
#
loop_
_entity.id
_entity.type
_entity.pdbx_description
1 polymer ?
#
loop_
_entity_poly.entity_id
_entity_poly.type
_entity_poly.pdbx_seq_one_letter_code
_entity_poly.pdbx_strand_id
1 'polypeptide(L)'
;ARALAELARVQEYAGRPEESLRTCREAVDWARRAEDVRLQAALHLRLADTLDRLGDPTAAGLERSAAERMLREEPADACEIRSAVSED
;
A
#
# COMPACT_ATOMS: atom_id res chain seq x y z
N ALA A 1 -3.90 -8.73 -6.84
CA ALA A 1 -3.80 -7.54 -5.96
C ALA A 1 -4.50 -6.29 -6.54
N ARG A 2 -4.09 -5.71 -7.68
CA ARG A 2 -4.68 -4.45 -8.21
C ARG A 2 -6.21 -4.46 -8.40
N ALA A 3 -6.80 -5.55 -8.91
CA ALA A 3 -8.26 -5.65 -9.06
C ALA A 3 -9.01 -5.63 -7.71
N LEU A 4 -8.47 -6.31 -6.69
CA LEU A 4 -8.99 -6.23 -5.31
C LEU A 4 -8.83 -4.82 -4.76
N ALA A 5 -7.75 -4.13 -5.14
CA ALA A 5 -7.57 -2.75 -4.77
C ALA A 5 -8.70 -1.87 -5.33
N GLU A 6 -8.99 -1.94 -6.63
CA GLU A 6 -10.11 -1.17 -7.20
C GLU A 6 -11.47 -1.55 -6.59
N LEU A 7 -11.73 -2.83 -6.32
CA LEU A 7 -12.97 -3.27 -5.67
C LEU A 7 -13.17 -2.65 -4.28
N ALA A 8 -12.13 -2.63 -3.46
CA ALA A 8 -12.20 -2.02 -2.13
C ALA A 8 -12.52 -0.51 -2.22
N ARG A 9 -11.97 0.17 -3.24
CA ARG A 9 -12.25 1.60 -3.47
C ARG A 9 -13.72 1.83 -3.83
N VAL A 10 -14.31 0.96 -4.64
CA VAL A 10 -15.74 1.01 -4.97
C VAL A 10 -16.61 0.76 -3.73
N GLN A 11 -16.25 -0.20 -2.87
CA GLN A 11 -16.97 -0.49 -1.62
C GLN A 11 -16.95 0.72 -0.67
N GLU A 12 -15.81 1.39 -0.56
CA GLU A 12 -15.67 2.59 0.28
C GLU A 12 -16.56 3.75 -0.22
N TYR A 13 -16.58 4.03 -1.52
CA TYR A 13 -17.48 5.04 -2.10
C TYR A 13 -18.96 4.66 -2.00
N ALA A 14 -19.27 3.36 -1.90
CA ALA A 14 -20.61 2.87 -1.66
C ALA A 14 -21.02 2.88 -0.17
N GLY A 15 -20.19 3.42 0.73
CA GLY A 15 -20.49 3.46 2.16
C GLY A 15 -20.39 2.09 2.85
N ARG A 16 -19.57 1.18 2.33
CA ARG A 16 -19.31 -0.16 2.88
C ARG A 16 -17.86 -0.29 3.37
N PRO A 17 -17.44 0.50 4.39
CA PRO A 17 -16.05 0.57 4.83
C PRO A 17 -15.53 -0.76 5.42
N GLU A 18 -16.36 -1.57 6.08
CA GLU A 18 -15.95 -2.86 6.64
C GLU A 18 -15.63 -3.90 5.55
N GLU A 19 -16.33 -3.83 4.42
CA GLU A 19 -16.04 -4.67 3.27
C GLU A 19 -14.78 -4.22 2.54
N SER A 20 -14.62 -2.90 2.36
CA SER A 20 -13.38 -2.32 1.85
C SER A 20 -12.18 -2.77 2.68
N LEU A 21 -12.30 -2.75 4.02
CA LEU A 21 -11.24 -3.19 4.94
C LEU A 21 -10.86 -4.66 4.72
N ARG A 22 -11.85 -5.56 4.59
CA ARG A 22 -11.59 -6.99 4.32
C ARG A 22 -10.89 -7.19 2.99
N THR A 23 -11.39 -6.57 1.92
CA THR A 23 -10.83 -6.68 0.56
C THR A 23 -9.41 -6.10 0.51
N CYS A 24 -9.14 -4.98 1.19
CA CYS A 24 -7.80 -4.39 1.27
C CYS A 24 -6.80 -5.30 1.98
N ARG A 25 -7.18 -5.95 3.09
CA ARG A 25 -6.32 -6.90 3.80
C ARG A 25 -5.92 -8.08 2.90
N GLU A 26 -6.86 -8.61 2.13
CA GLU A 26 -6.56 -9.66 1.15
C GLU A 26 -5.61 -9.16 0.06
N ALA A 27 -5.82 -7.92 -0.43
CA ALA A 27 -4.93 -7.33 -1.42
C ALA A 27 -3.49 -7.15 -0.88
N VAL A 28 -3.31 -6.80 0.40
CA VAL A 28 -1.98 -6.70 1.05
C VAL A 28 -1.30 -8.07 1.05
N ASP A 29 -2.05 -9.10 1.40
CA ASP A 29 -1.58 -10.48 1.40
C ASP A 29 -1.09 -10.94 0.02
N TRP A 30 -1.80 -10.54 -1.04
CA TRP A 30 -1.39 -10.81 -2.42
C TRP A 30 -0.20 -9.95 -2.85
N ALA A 31 -0.15 -8.67 -2.50
CA ALA A 31 0.97 -7.78 -2.82
C ALA A 31 2.28 -8.26 -2.17
N ARG A 32 2.20 -8.70 -0.91
CA ARG A 32 3.33 -9.31 -0.18
C ARG A 32 3.85 -10.56 -0.88
N ARG A 33 2.95 -11.47 -1.30
CA ARG A 33 3.33 -12.71 -2.03
C ARG A 33 3.95 -12.42 -3.40
N ALA A 34 3.58 -11.29 -4.00
CA ALA A 34 4.10 -10.85 -5.29
C ALA A 34 5.34 -9.95 -5.17
N GLU A 35 5.81 -9.67 -3.94
CA GLU A 35 6.91 -8.75 -3.66
C GLU A 35 6.72 -7.34 -4.27
N ASP A 36 5.47 -6.93 -4.52
CA ASP A 36 5.14 -5.59 -5.03
C ASP A 36 5.07 -4.61 -3.85
N VAL A 37 6.24 -4.19 -3.36
CA VAL A 37 6.41 -3.34 -2.16
C VAL A 37 5.69 -2.01 -2.30
N ARG A 38 5.76 -1.37 -3.48
CA ARG A 38 5.02 -0.13 -3.77
C ARG A 38 3.51 -0.32 -3.66
N LEU A 39 2.97 -1.40 -4.24
CA LEU A 39 1.55 -1.70 -4.10
C LEU A 39 1.18 -2.04 -2.65
N GLN A 40 2.05 -2.76 -1.93
CA GLN A 40 1.81 -3.08 -0.52
C GLN A 40 1.73 -1.82 0.34
N ALA A 41 2.64 -0.86 0.16
CA ALA A 41 2.59 0.43 0.86
C ALA A 41 1.33 1.24 0.53
N ALA A 42 0.94 1.30 -0.74
CA ALA A 42 -0.28 1.98 -1.17
C ALA A 42 -1.55 1.36 -0.54
N LEU A 43 -1.57 0.04 -0.37
CA LEU A 43 -2.66 -0.67 0.28
C LEU A 43 -2.71 -0.39 1.79
N HIS A 44 -1.56 -0.30 2.48
CA HIS A 44 -1.48 0.10 3.88
C HIS A 44 -2.01 1.53 4.12
N LEU A 45 -1.66 2.50 3.27
CA LEU A 45 -2.21 3.86 3.37
C LEU A 45 -3.74 3.88 3.27
N ARG A 46 -4.30 3.05 2.39
CA ARG A 46 -5.75 2.99 2.22
C ARG A 46 -6.48 2.27 3.35
N LEU A 47 -5.84 1.26 3.96
CA LEU A 47 -6.31 0.68 5.21
C LEU A 47 -6.39 1.75 6.29
N ALA A 48 -5.39 2.63 6.39
CA ALA A 48 -5.39 3.71 7.35
C ALA A 48 -6.58 4.66 7.17
N ASP A 49 -6.85 5.10 5.93
CA ASP A 49 -7.97 5.99 5.64
C ASP A 49 -9.33 5.32 5.94
N THR A 50 -9.45 4.02 5.68
CA THR A 50 -10.65 3.24 6.02
C THR A 50 -10.83 3.11 7.53
N LEU A 51 -9.74 2.87 8.28
CA LEU A 51 -9.75 2.75 9.74
C LEU A 51 -10.09 4.07 10.43
N ASP A 52 -9.59 5.21 9.91
CA ASP A 52 -9.98 6.53 10.42
C ASP A 52 -11.49 6.77 10.26
N ARG A 53 -12.08 6.40 9.12
CA ARG A 53 -13.53 6.50 8.89
C ARG A 53 -14.34 5.57 9.79
N LEU A 54 -13.76 4.44 10.19
CA LEU A 54 -14.35 3.49 11.14
C LEU A 54 -14.12 3.90 12.61
N GLY A 55 -13.39 4.99 12.87
CA GLY A 55 -13.14 5.48 14.22
C GLY A 55 -12.01 4.76 14.96
N ASP A 56 -11.08 4.11 14.25
CA ASP A 56 -9.88 3.47 14.82
C ASP A 56 -8.59 4.18 14.37
N PRO A 57 -8.31 5.39 14.91
CA PRO A 57 -7.12 6.15 14.53
C PRO A 57 -5.82 5.51 15.01
N THR A 58 -5.87 4.68 16.04
CA THR A 58 -4.69 3.95 16.53
C THR A 58 -4.25 2.91 15.52
N ALA A 59 -5.18 2.08 15.02
CA ALA A 59 -4.86 1.13 13.95
C ALA A 59 -4.46 1.86 12.66
N ALA A 60 -5.12 2.97 12.32
CA ALA A 60 -4.75 3.78 11.17
C ALA A 60 -3.29 4.28 11.23
N GLY A 61 -2.83 4.72 12.41
CA GLY A 61 -1.43 5.11 12.62
C GLY A 61 -0.43 3.96 12.41
N LEU A 62 -0.79 2.73 12.81
CA LEU A 62 0.06 1.56 12.58
C LEU A 62 0.21 1.25 11.09
N GLU A 63 -0.89 1.35 10.33
CA GLU A 63 -0.88 1.13 8.89
C GLU A 63 -0.05 2.20 8.15
N ARG A 64 -0.17 3.47 8.53
CA ARG A 64 0.69 4.56 7.99
C ARG A 64 2.17 4.31 8.28
N SER A 65 2.48 3.94 9.52
CA SER A 65 3.85 3.62 9.91
C SER A 65 4.42 2.43 9.13
N ALA A 66 3.59 1.43 8.80
CA ALA A 66 4.01 0.31 7.96
C ALA A 66 4.32 0.74 6.53
N ALA A 67 3.43 1.54 5.92
CA ALA A 67 3.64 2.10 4.59
C ALA A 67 4.93 2.95 4.53
N GLU A 68 5.14 3.81 5.53
CA GLU A 68 6.34 4.67 5.61
C GLU A 68 7.63 3.86 5.67
N ARG A 69 7.67 2.76 6.44
CA ARG A 69 8.85 1.88 6.49
C ARG A 69 9.12 1.25 5.13
N MET A 70 8.09 0.70 4.48
CA MET A 70 8.23 0.09 3.15
C MET A 70 8.76 1.07 2.11
N LEU A 71 8.26 2.30 2.12
CA LEU A 71 8.69 3.33 1.16
C LEU A 71 10.10 3.88 1.46
N ARG A 72 10.55 3.80 2.72
CA ARG A 72 11.92 4.17 3.11
C ARG A 72 12.93 3.07 2.78
N GLU A 73 12.50 1.82 2.82
CA GLU A 73 13.33 0.63 2.59
C GLU A 73 13.42 0.21 1.12
N GLU A 74 12.55 0.74 0.25
CA GLU A 74 12.76 0.65 -1.20
C GLU A 74 14.00 1.48 -1.57
N PRO A 75 15.06 0.87 -2.14
CA PRO A 75 16.15 1.64 -2.69
C PRO A 75 15.57 2.51 -3.81
N ALA A 76 15.59 3.83 -3.61
CA ALA A 76 15.55 4.77 -4.71
C ALA A 76 16.59 4.30 -5.74
N ASP A 77 16.12 3.92 -6.92
CA ASP A 77 16.93 3.80 -8.12
C ASP A 77 17.94 2.64 -8.16
N ALA A 78 17.41 1.42 -8.35
CA ALA A 78 18.09 0.42 -9.19
C ALA A 78 18.25 0.87 -10.66
N CYS A 79 17.87 2.11 -11.01
CA CYS A 79 17.94 2.66 -12.36
C CYS A 79 19.02 3.75 -12.58
N GLU A 80 19.75 4.23 -11.57
CA GLU A 80 20.74 5.32 -11.76
C GLU A 80 22.22 4.97 -11.51
N ILE A 81 22.61 3.69 -11.47
CA ILE A 81 24.04 3.31 -11.33
C ILE A 81 24.58 2.58 -12.58
N ARG A 82 24.33 3.11 -13.78
CA ARG A 82 25.01 2.58 -14.99
C ARG A 82 25.42 3.57 -16.08
N SER A 83 25.28 4.88 -15.90
CA SER A 83 25.61 5.86 -16.97
C SER A 83 26.82 6.76 -16.73
N ALA A 84 27.77 6.40 -15.87
CA ALA A 84 29.00 7.18 -15.73
C ALA A 84 30.30 6.35 -15.66
N VAL A 85 30.36 5.21 -16.36
CA VAL A 85 31.64 4.59 -16.76
C VAL A 85 31.60 4.36 -18.26
N SER A 86 32.07 5.36 -18.99
CA SER A 86 32.92 5.23 -20.18
C SER A 86 32.87 6.54 -20.96
N GLU A 87 33.89 7.38 -20.81
CA GLU A 87 34.44 8.14 -21.93
C GLU A 87 35.91 8.45 -21.60
N ASP A 88 36.74 8.22 -22.62
CA ASP A 88 38.19 7.97 -22.68
C ASP A 88 39.07 9.20 -22.42
#